data_AF-A0A536EN60-F1
#
_entry.id   AF-A0A536EN60-F1
#
_cell.length_a   1.000
_cell.length_b   1.000
_cell.length_c   1.000
_cell.angle_alpha   90.00
_cell.angle_beta   90.00
_cell.angle_gamma   90.00
#
_symmetry.space_group_name_H-M   'P 1'
#
loop_
_entity.id
_entity.type
_entity.pdbx_description
1 polymer ?
#
loop_
_entity_poly.entity_id
_entity_poly.type
_entity_poly.pdbx_seq_one_letter_code
_entity_poly.pdbx_strand_id
1 'polypeptide(L)'
;MNPPATVHRYASPPAFTIDATKLYQATIKTAKGDIVLCLQPRLAPNTVNNFVTLARNHFYDGIPFHRVVAGFVIQSGDASCVGQVSPAPATPGDSCGQGGPGYQHQRIAVLHLHGQRHDPAEVVQPVR
;
A
#
# COMPACT_ATOMS: atom_id res chain seq x y z
N MET A 1 5.36 -12.69 -11.98
CA MET A 1 5.22 -12.27 -10.58
C MET A 1 6.57 -11.71 -10.16
N ASN A 2 6.61 -10.52 -9.57
CA ASN A 2 7.84 -10.00 -8.98
C ASN A 2 8.27 -10.93 -7.83
N PRO A 3 9.58 -11.12 -7.59
CA PRO A 3 10.04 -11.88 -6.42
C PRO A 3 9.46 -11.26 -5.13
N PRO A 4 9.18 -12.07 -4.09
CA PRO A 4 8.64 -11.55 -2.83
C PRO A 4 9.57 -10.47 -2.27
N ALA A 5 8.99 -9.39 -1.74
CA ALA A 5 9.77 -8.30 -1.18
C ALA A 5 10.80 -8.83 -0.17
N THR A 6 12.04 -8.35 -0.28
CA THR A 6 12.94 -8.39 0.88
C THR A 6 12.21 -7.67 2.01
N VAL A 7 12.02 -8.32 3.16
CA VAL A 7 11.35 -7.71 4.31
C VAL A 7 12.22 -6.55 4.82
N HIS A 8 12.01 -5.36 4.27
CA HIS A 8 12.71 -4.15 4.66
C HIS A 8 12.04 -3.59 5.91
N ARG A 9 12.68 -3.75 7.08
CA ARG A 9 12.28 -3.04 8.29
C ARG A 9 12.87 -1.64 8.29
N TYR A 10 12.05 -0.66 8.61
CA TYR A 10 12.42 0.74 8.78
C TYR A 10 12.54 1.04 10.27
N ALA A 11 13.65 1.66 10.68
CA ALA A 11 13.90 2.06 12.07
C ALA A 11 13.05 3.28 12.49
N SER A 12 12.65 4.12 11.53
CA SER A 12 11.87 5.33 11.73
C SER A 12 11.01 5.62 10.49
N PRO A 13 10.01 6.52 10.59
CA PRO A 13 9.28 6.99 9.43
C PRO A 13 10.22 7.57 8.36
N PRO A 14 9.95 7.32 7.06
CA PRO A 14 10.76 7.88 5.99
C PRO A 14 10.71 9.41 5.99
N ALA A 15 11.79 10.04 5.55
CA ALA A 15 11.86 11.48 5.35
C ALA A 15 10.76 11.96 4.39
N PHE A 16 10.34 13.21 4.54
CA PHE A 16 9.36 13.82 3.64
C PHE A 16 10.01 14.18 2.30
N THR A 17 9.65 13.47 1.23
CA THR A 17 10.31 13.58 -0.09
C THR A 17 9.34 13.85 -1.24
N ILE A 18 8.04 13.77 -1.00
CA ILE A 18 7.02 14.02 -2.02
C ILE A 18 6.73 15.52 -2.19
N ASP A 19 6.36 15.92 -3.40
CA ASP A 19 5.70 17.18 -3.67
C ASP A 19 4.22 17.09 -3.23
N ALA A 20 3.86 17.81 -2.17
CA ALA A 20 2.52 17.78 -1.59
C ALA A 20 1.45 18.49 -2.44
N THR A 21 1.86 19.23 -3.47
CA THR A 21 0.93 19.99 -4.33
C THR A 21 0.40 19.18 -5.50
N LYS A 22 1.04 18.04 -5.81
CA LYS A 22 0.73 17.15 -6.94
C LYS A 22 -0.07 15.92 -6.51
N LEU A 23 -0.78 15.32 -7.45
CA LEU A 23 -1.37 13.99 -7.25
C LEU A 23 -0.38 12.90 -7.58
N TYR A 24 -0.60 11.74 -6.97
CA TYR A 24 0.14 10.52 -7.28
C TYR A 24 -0.82 9.41 -7.66
N GLN A 25 -0.44 8.57 -8.61
CA GLN A 25 -1.18 7.38 -8.96
C GLN A 25 -0.36 6.15 -8.64
N ALA A 26 -0.93 5.21 -7.90
CA ALA A 26 -0.33 3.92 -7.63
C ALA A 26 -1.18 2.81 -8.27
N THR A 27 -0.54 1.81 -8.85
CA THR A 27 -1.23 0.63 -9.38
C THR A 27 -0.81 -0.60 -8.58
N ILE A 28 -1.75 -1.20 -7.87
CA ILE A 28 -1.55 -2.47 -7.17
C ILE A 28 -1.91 -3.59 -8.14
N LYS A 29 -0.90 -4.36 -8.55
CA LYS A 29 -1.10 -5.53 -9.41
C LYS A 29 -1.48 -6.73 -8.56
N THR A 30 -2.63 -7.34 -8.86
CA THR A 30 -3.10 -8.54 -8.16
C THR A 30 -3.41 -9.65 -9.14
N ALA A 31 -3.51 -10.89 -8.66
CA ALA A 31 -3.93 -12.03 -9.48
C ALA A 31 -5.37 -11.89 -10.01
N LYS A 32 -6.18 -10.98 -9.44
CA LYS A 32 -7.58 -10.74 -9.83
C LYS A 32 -7.76 -9.45 -10.64
N GLY A 33 -6.68 -8.82 -11.08
CA GLY A 33 -6.68 -7.57 -11.84
C GLY A 33 -5.95 -6.43 -11.13
N ASP A 34 -5.86 -5.29 -11.83
CA ASP A 34 -5.15 -4.11 -11.35
C ASP A 34 -6.11 -3.20 -10.55
N ILE A 35 -5.64 -2.72 -9.39
CA ILE A 35 -6.33 -1.72 -8.59
C ILE A 35 -5.56 -0.41 -8.73
N VAL A 36 -6.21 0.62 -9.29
CA VAL A 36 -5.60 1.93 -9.49
C VAL A 36 -6.06 2.88 -8.38
N LEU A 37 -5.09 3.53 -7.74
CA LEU A 37 -5.26 4.43 -6.62
C LEU A 37 -4.84 5.84 -7.02
N CYS A 38 -5.68 6.84 -6.75
CA CYS A 38 -5.24 8.23 -6.72
C CYS A 38 -4.96 8.63 -5.27
N LEU A 39 -3.77 9.17 -5.03
CA LEU A 39 -3.31 9.64 -3.74
C LEU A 39 -3.31 11.17 -3.74
N GLN A 40 -3.86 11.75 -2.67
CA GLN A 40 -4.05 13.19 -2.51
C GLN A 40 -3.21 13.72 -1.33
N PRO A 41 -1.93 14.09 -1.56
CA PRO A 41 -1.06 14.58 -0.50
C PRO A 41 -1.59 15.84 0.21
N ARG A 42 -2.38 16.66 -0.47
CA ARG A 42 -3.00 17.85 0.13
C ARG A 42 -3.89 17.51 1.33
N LEU A 43 -4.56 16.34 1.32
CA LEU A 43 -5.44 15.91 2.40
C LEU A 43 -4.70 15.09 3.46
N ALA A 44 -3.71 14.28 3.06
CA ALA A 44 -2.99 13.38 3.95
C ALA A 44 -1.49 13.30 3.60
N PRO A 45 -0.72 14.38 3.79
CA PRO A 45 0.64 14.49 3.24
C PRO A 45 1.59 13.44 3.83
N ASN A 46 1.54 13.22 5.14
CA ASN A 46 2.40 12.23 5.82
C ASN A 46 2.08 10.79 5.39
N THR A 47 0.79 10.47 5.26
CA THR A 47 0.33 9.16 4.80
C THR A 47 0.75 8.89 3.37
N VAL A 48 0.55 9.85 2.46
CA VAL A 48 0.93 9.69 1.06
C VAL A 48 2.45 9.61 0.93
N ASN A 49 3.20 10.43 1.68
CA ASN A 49 4.67 10.34 1.69
C ASN A 49 5.15 8.95 2.09
N ASN A 50 4.57 8.42 3.17
CA ASN A 50 4.92 7.09 3.65
C ASN A 50 4.59 6.02 2.60
N PHE A 51 3.34 5.99 2.11
CA PHE A 51 2.91 5.01 1.13
C PHE A 51 3.76 5.06 -0.15
N VAL A 52 4.00 6.24 -0.69
CA VAL A 52 4.81 6.44 -1.90
C VAL A 52 6.25 5.96 -1.69
N THR A 53 6.85 6.25 -0.53
CA THR A 53 8.21 5.81 -0.22
C THR A 53 8.29 4.30 -0.10
N LEU A 54 7.37 3.68 0.65
CA LEU A 54 7.31 2.24 0.82
C LEU A 54 7.07 1.51 -0.52
N ALA A 55 6.16 2.03 -1.34
CA ALA A 55 5.86 1.46 -2.66
C ALA A 55 7.09 1.54 -3.60
N ARG A 56 7.76 2.70 -3.69
CA ARG A 56 8.98 2.88 -4.50
C ARG A 56 10.14 1.98 -4.06
N ASN A 57 10.15 1.57 -2.81
CA ASN A 57 11.12 0.64 -2.25
C ASN A 57 10.64 -0.82 -2.29
N HIS A 58 9.61 -1.13 -3.10
CA HIS A 58 9.06 -2.48 -3.27
C HIS A 58 8.59 -3.16 -1.99
N PHE A 59 8.27 -2.40 -0.93
CA PHE A 59 7.89 -2.97 0.37
C PHE A 59 6.62 -3.83 0.30
N TYR A 60 5.67 -3.47 -0.57
CA TYR A 60 4.38 -4.16 -0.69
C TYR A 60 4.42 -5.39 -1.60
N ASP A 61 5.52 -5.65 -2.31
CA ASP A 61 5.61 -6.72 -3.30
C ASP A 61 5.50 -8.10 -2.62
N GLY A 62 4.57 -8.93 -3.10
CA GLY A 62 4.32 -10.25 -2.53
C GLY A 62 3.58 -10.26 -1.19
N ILE A 63 3.13 -9.10 -0.68
CA ILE A 63 2.25 -9.05 0.50
C ILE A 63 0.80 -9.38 0.10
N PRO A 64 0.18 -10.42 0.68
CA PRO A 64 -1.21 -10.77 0.40
C PRO A 64 -2.22 -9.87 1.12
N PHE A 65 -3.45 -9.82 0.61
CA PHE A 65 -4.60 -9.36 1.37
C PHE A 65 -4.96 -10.42 2.42
N HIS A 66 -4.52 -10.23 3.66
CA HIS A 66 -4.72 -11.21 4.72
C HIS A 66 -6.07 -11.09 5.42
N ARG A 67 -6.78 -9.97 5.24
CA ARG A 67 -8.11 -9.78 5.80
C ARG A 67 -9.06 -9.21 4.76
N VAL A 68 -10.15 -9.92 4.51
CA VAL A 68 -11.21 -9.56 3.58
C VAL A 68 -12.54 -9.69 4.31
N VAL A 69 -13.25 -8.57 4.49
CA VAL A 69 -14.59 -8.55 5.05
C VAL A 69 -15.53 -8.01 3.99
N ALA A 70 -16.40 -8.87 3.47
CA ALA A 70 -17.35 -8.53 2.43
C ALA A 70 -18.24 -7.35 2.85
N GLY A 71 -18.40 -6.37 1.96
CA GLY A 71 -19.19 -5.17 2.22
C GLY A 71 -18.52 -4.14 3.16
N PHE A 72 -17.28 -4.39 3.61
CA PHE A 72 -16.60 -3.47 4.53
C PHE A 72 -15.20 -3.09 4.07
N VAL A 73 -14.23 -4.00 4.13
CA VAL A 73 -12.82 -3.64 3.92
C VAL A 73 -11.96 -4.83 3.49
N ILE A 74 -10.95 -4.53 2.69
CA ILE A 74 -9.80 -5.39 2.45
C ILE A 74 -8.57 -4.76 3.09
N GLN A 75 -7.72 -5.56 3.73
CA GLN A 75 -6.54 -5.11 4.44
C GLN A 75 -5.31 -5.91 4.01
N SER A 76 -4.21 -5.18 3.80
CA SER A 76 -2.89 -5.68 3.36
C SER A 76 -1.80 -4.79 3.99
N GLY A 77 -0.56 -4.92 3.54
CA GLY A 77 0.57 -4.09 3.97
C GLY A 77 1.31 -4.60 5.20
N ASP A 78 1.07 -5.85 5.60
CA ASP A 78 1.81 -6.50 6.67
C ASP A 78 2.94 -7.38 6.11
N ALA A 79 4.18 -6.98 6.35
CA ALA A 79 5.36 -7.68 5.89
C ALA A 79 5.57 -9.05 6.58
N SER A 80 4.94 -9.33 7.74
CA SER A 80 4.98 -10.68 8.33
C SER A 80 4.20 -11.69 7.50
N CYS A 81 3.31 -11.23 6.61
CA CYS A 81 2.53 -12.09 5.74
C CYS A 81 3.27 -12.52 4.45
N VAL A 82 4.47 -11.99 4.19
CA VAL A 82 5.27 -12.37 3.01
C VAL A 82 5.61 -13.86 3.08
N GLY A 83 5.24 -14.62 2.06
CA GLY A 83 5.48 -16.07 2.00
C GLY A 83 4.65 -16.91 2.98
N GLN A 84 3.69 -16.30 3.70
CA GLN A 84 2.81 -16.98 4.66
C GLN A 84 1.42 -17.31 4.09
N VAL A 85 1.25 -17.20 2.77
CA VAL A 85 0.04 -17.65 2.07
C VAL A 85 0.35 -18.88 1.24
N SER A 86 -0.05 -20.04 1.76
CA SER A 86 -0.09 -21.29 1.00
C SER A 86 -1.06 -21.16 -0.19
N PRO A 87 -0.82 -21.88 -1.31
CA PRO A 87 -1.85 -22.06 -2.32
C PRO A 87 -3.12 -22.65 -1.69
N ALA A 88 -4.28 -22.24 -2.21
CA ALA A 88 -5.57 -22.26 -1.52
C ALA A 88 -5.95 -23.58 -0.79
N PRO A 89 -6.70 -23.50 0.33
CA PRO A 89 -7.28 -22.29 0.92
C PRO A 89 -6.23 -21.47 1.68
N ALA A 90 -6.14 -20.17 1.34
CA ALA A 90 -5.20 -19.24 1.95
C ALA A 90 -5.67 -18.84 3.35
N THR A 91 -5.48 -19.71 4.32
CA THR A 91 -5.48 -19.33 5.74
C THR A 91 -4.13 -18.67 6.03
N PRO A 92 -4.08 -17.38 6.39
CA PRO A 92 -2.84 -16.77 6.83
C PRO A 92 -2.29 -17.53 8.04
N GLY A 93 -0.98 -17.80 8.08
CA GLY A 93 -0.34 -18.37 9.27
C GLY A 93 -0.50 -17.46 10.50
N ASP A 94 -0.35 -18.02 11.70
CA ASP A 94 -0.63 -17.33 12.98
C ASP A 94 0.17 -16.03 13.20
N SER A 95 1.26 -15.81 12.45
CA SER A 95 2.13 -14.63 12.51
C SER A 95 1.70 -13.47 11.60
N CYS A 96 0.73 -13.69 10.70
CA CYS A 96 0.24 -12.70 9.75
C CYS A 96 -0.84 -11.80 10.38
N GLY A 97 -0.73 -10.48 10.20
CA GLY A 97 -1.63 -9.47 10.76
C GLY A 97 -1.10 -8.74 12.00
N GLN A 98 0.14 -9.04 12.43
CA GLN A 98 0.80 -8.45 13.60
C GLN A 98 1.98 -7.53 13.25
N GLY A 99 2.37 -7.46 11.98
CA GLY A 99 3.52 -6.69 11.54
C GLY A 99 3.16 -5.32 10.95
N GLY A 100 4.18 -4.66 10.42
CA GLY A 100 4.15 -3.31 9.88
C GLY A 100 5.54 -2.91 9.38
N PRO A 101 5.75 -1.65 8.98
CA PRO A 101 7.03 -1.22 8.41
C PRO A 101 8.19 -1.21 9.44
N GLY A 102 7.95 -1.49 10.73
CA GLY A 102 8.97 -1.49 11.78
C GLY A 102 8.91 -0.29 12.72
N TYR A 103 7.97 0.64 12.50
CA TYR A 103 7.73 1.81 13.35
C TYR A 103 6.23 2.12 13.45
N GLN A 104 5.84 2.95 14.43
CA GLN A 104 4.47 3.41 14.61
C GLN A 104 4.18 4.61 13.70
N HIS A 105 3.14 4.51 12.87
CA HIS A 105 2.62 5.62 12.07
C HIS A 105 1.25 6.02 12.60
N GLN A 106 0.93 7.32 12.62
CA GLN A 106 -0.41 7.77 12.97
C GLN A 106 -1.40 7.12 11.99
N ARG A 107 -2.31 6.29 12.53
CA ARG A 107 -3.30 5.57 11.74
C ARG A 107 -4.17 6.59 11.03
N ILE A 108 -4.05 6.70 9.70
CA ILE A 108 -5.13 6.92 8.75
C ILE A 108 -4.57 6.71 7.34
N ALA A 109 -5.12 5.71 6.67
CA ALA A 109 -5.27 5.70 5.22
C ALA A 109 -6.57 4.95 4.91
N VAL A 110 -7.72 5.54 5.26
CA VAL A 110 -8.97 5.13 4.61
C VAL A 110 -8.88 5.67 3.19
N LEU A 111 -8.33 4.85 2.30
CA LEU A 111 -8.28 5.18 0.88
C LEU A 111 -9.68 4.97 0.32
N HIS A 112 -10.43 6.07 0.22
CA HIS A 112 -11.70 6.07 -0.50
C HIS A 112 -11.40 5.87 -1.99
N LEU A 113 -11.61 4.65 -2.48
CA LEU A 113 -11.61 4.31 -3.89
C LEU A 113 -12.84 4.95 -4.55
N HIS A 114 -12.75 6.22 -4.91
CA HIS A 114 -13.74 6.79 -5.80
C HIS A 114 -13.30 6.59 -7.26
N GLY A 115 -14.24 6.18 -8.12
CA GLY A 115 -14.16 6.44 -9.54
C GLY A 115 -14.32 7.94 -9.81
N GLN A 116 -13.34 8.76 -9.42
CA GLN A 116 -13.32 10.17 -9.76
C GLN A 116 -12.78 10.32 -11.18
N ARG A 117 -13.56 10.98 -12.04
CA ARG A 117 -13.06 11.54 -13.28
C ARG A 117 -12.08 12.66 -12.91
N HIS A 118 -10.79 12.45 -13.16
CA HIS A 118 -9.80 13.50 -12.99
C HIS A 118 -9.97 14.57 -14.08
N ASP A 119 -9.71 15.82 -13.68
CA ASP A 119 -9.52 16.91 -14.62
C ASP A 119 -8.27 16.60 -15.46
N PRO A 120 -8.35 16.56 -16.81
CA PRO A 120 -7.21 16.23 -17.66
C PRO A 120 -6.01 17.18 -17.51
N ALA A 121 -6.17 18.32 -16.85
CA ALA A 121 -5.09 19.28 -16.59
C ALA A 121 -4.24 18.96 -15.34
N GLU A 122 -4.63 18.02 -14.49
CA GLU A 122 -3.90 17.73 -13.25
C GLU A 122 -2.73 16.77 -13.49
N VAL A 123 -1.50 17.20 -13.20
CA VAL A 123 -0.29 16.39 -13.41
C VAL A 123 -0.21 15.31 -12.32
N VAL A 124 -0.46 14.05 -12.71
CA VAL A 124 -0.40 12.89 -11.82
C VAL A 124 0.95 12.18 -11.95
N GLN A 125 1.64 12.01 -10.84
CA GLN A 125 2.92 11.30 -10.80
C GLN A 125 2.72 9.79 -10.59
N PRO A 126 3.27 8.92 -11.46
CA PRO A 126 3.20 7.49 -11.25
C PRO A 126 4.08 7.05 -10.06
N VAL A 127 3.55 6.14 -9.27
CA VAL A 127 4.25 5.40 -8.22
C VAL A 127 4.45 3.98 -8.76
N ARG A 128 5.70 3.57 -8.91
CA ARG A 128 6.10 2.22 -9.30
C ARG A 128 6.74 1.53 -8.12
#